data_AF-A0A8J8GAB6-F1
#
_entry.id   AF-A0A8J8GAB6-F1
#
_cell.length_a   1.000
_cell.length_b   1.000
_cell.length_c   1.000
_cell.angle_alpha   90.00
_cell.angle_beta   90.00
_cell.angle_gamma   90.00
#
_symmetry.space_group_name_H-M   'P 1'
#
loop_
_entity.id
_entity.type
_entity.pdbx_description
1 polymer ?
#
loop_
_entity_poly.entity_id
_entity_poly.type
_entity_poly.pdbx_seq_one_letter_code
_entity_poly.pdbx_strand_id
1 'polypeptide(L)'
;MKLHHKIFLTTSIFTLLFYNEFVGLNLGILGLFLSFFVLKETKEKNRDKTFLMLLLVSIFSSLASAWYGDFISFVAVFSSLLFLRFKSKNRNLKMLFAIPVWFVAIATFFHDFFQFKK
;
A
#
# COMPACT_ATOMS: atom_id res chain seq x y z
N MET A 1 5.07 21.51 7.43
CA MET A 1 6.32 20.90 7.93
C MET A 1 6.19 19.46 8.48
N LYS A 2 5.01 18.93 8.84
CA LYS A 2 4.87 17.55 9.38
C LYS A 2 4.86 16.42 8.33
N LEU A 3 4.62 16.75 7.06
CA LEU A 3 4.41 15.79 5.98
C LEU A 3 5.74 15.31 5.36
N HIS A 4 6.71 16.23 5.18
CA HIS A 4 8.04 15.90 4.70
C HIS A 4 8.81 14.96 5.64
N HIS A 5 8.66 15.14 6.96
CA HIS A 5 9.25 14.23 7.94
C HIS A 5 8.65 12.82 7.85
N LYS A 6 7.33 12.71 7.63
CA LYS A 6 6.69 11.40 7.43
C LYS A 6 7.18 10.75 6.14
N ILE A 7 7.25 11.49 5.04
CA ILE A 7 7.74 10.97 3.76
C ILE A 7 9.20 10.51 3.93
N PHE A 8 10.07 11.37 4.45
CA PHE A 8 11.49 11.06 4.65
C PHE A 8 11.70 9.84 5.55
N LEU A 9 10.97 9.74 6.66
CA LEU A 9 11.04 8.59 7.55
C LEU A 9 10.60 7.30 6.86
N THR A 10 9.54 7.37 6.04
CA THR A 10 9.07 6.21 5.26
C THR A 10 10.07 5.83 4.17
N THR A 11 10.70 6.81 3.51
CA THR A 11 11.71 6.60 2.47
C THR A 11 13.05 6.10 3.03
N SER A 12 13.47 6.54 4.21
CA SER A 12 14.64 5.99 4.91
C SER A 12 14.40 4.57 5.38
N ILE A 13 13.23 4.25 5.94
CA ILE A 13 12.87 2.88 6.32
C ILE A 13 12.82 1.98 5.08
N PHE A 14 12.26 2.48 3.98
CA PHE A 14 12.28 1.79 2.69
C PHE A 14 13.72 1.54 2.24
N THR A 15 14.55 2.57 2.14
CA THR A 15 15.95 2.44 1.68
C THR A 15 16.78 1.52 2.57
N LEU A 16 16.60 1.57 3.90
CA LEU A 16 17.28 0.68 4.86
C LEU A 16 16.79 -0.76 4.77
N LEU A 17 15.49 -1.01 4.51
CA LEU A 17 15.00 -2.36 4.25
C LEU A 17 15.55 -2.90 2.93
N PHE A 18 15.54 -2.11 1.86
CA PHE A 18 15.91 -2.53 0.49
C PHE A 18 17.41 -2.50 0.19
N TYR A 19 18.25 -2.10 1.14
CA TYR A 19 19.70 -2.12 0.95
C TYR A 19 20.24 -3.54 1.13
N ASN A 20 20.63 -4.17 0.01
CA ASN A 20 21.32 -5.46 -0.04
C ASN A 20 20.49 -6.72 0.33
N GLU A 21 19.16 -6.63 0.25
CA GLU A 21 18.22 -7.70 0.67
C GLU A 21 17.20 -8.03 -0.43
N PHE A 22 16.56 -9.21 -0.34
CA PHE A 22 15.56 -9.66 -1.31
C PHE A 22 14.37 -8.69 -1.33
N VAL A 23 14.25 -7.93 -2.43
CA VAL A 23 13.21 -6.91 -2.67
C VAL A 23 11.81 -7.45 -2.36
N GLY A 24 11.53 -8.69 -2.75
CA GLY A 24 10.26 -9.36 -2.46
C GLY A 24 9.93 -9.48 -0.98
N LEU A 25 10.90 -9.94 -0.19
CA LEU A 25 10.76 -10.19 1.24
C LEU A 25 10.51 -8.89 2.00
N ASN A 26 11.26 -7.84 1.68
CA ASN A 26 11.09 -6.51 2.26
C ASN A 26 9.74 -5.87 1.93
N LEU A 27 9.30 -5.99 0.67
CA LEU A 27 7.97 -5.54 0.23
C LEU A 27 6.86 -6.27 0.98
N GLY A 28 7.01 -7.57 1.19
CA GLY A 28 6.07 -8.39 1.96
C GLY A 28 5.97 -7.94 3.42
N ILE A 29 7.10 -7.73 4.09
CA ILE A 29 7.12 -7.22 5.47
C ILE A 29 6.46 -5.84 5.58
N LEU A 30 6.79 -4.93 4.65
CA LEU A 30 6.17 -3.61 4.58
C LEU A 30 4.66 -3.70 4.35
N GLY A 31 4.20 -4.57 3.45
CA GLY A 31 2.80 -4.77 3.15
C GLY A 31 1.99 -5.30 4.35
N LEU A 32 2.59 -6.21 5.13
CA LEU A 32 2.01 -6.69 6.39
C LEU A 32 1.88 -5.55 7.42
N PHE A 33 2.97 -4.79 7.62
CA PHE A 33 2.97 -3.66 8.55
C PHE A 33 1.92 -2.60 8.19
N LEU A 34 1.82 -2.24 6.91
CA LEU A 34 0.84 -1.27 6.43
C LEU A 34 -0.60 -1.78 6.57
N SER A 35 -0.84 -3.07 6.28
CA SER A 35 -2.16 -3.69 6.48
C SER A 35 -2.62 -3.58 7.93
N PHE A 36 -1.71 -3.85 8.87
CA PHE A 36 -2.00 -3.75 10.30
C PHE A 36 -2.17 -2.29 10.75
N PHE A 37 -1.39 -1.37 10.19
CA PHE A 37 -1.54 0.06 10.46
C PHE A 37 -2.93 0.57 10.02
N VAL A 38 -3.39 0.15 8.83
CA VAL A 38 -4.73 0.49 8.34
C VAL A 38 -5.81 -0.13 9.21
N LEU A 39 -5.65 -1.36 9.71
CA LEU A 39 -6.58 -1.98 10.66
C LEU A 39 -6.75 -1.15 11.94
N LYS A 40 -5.64 -0.63 12.48
CA LYS A 40 -5.63 0.20 13.69
C LYS A 40 -6.25 1.58 13.46
N GLU A 41 -5.98 2.21 12.32
CA GLU A 41 -6.52 3.54 11.97
C GLU A 41 -8.02 3.48 11.61
N THR A 42 -8.50 2.32 11.15
CA THR A 42 -9.90 2.12 10.77
C THR A 42 -10.82 2.02 11.99
N LYS A 43 -11.77 2.97 12.10
CA LYS A 43 -12.84 2.94 13.11
C LYS A 43 -13.68 1.65 12.98
N GLU A 44 -14.10 1.06 14.09
CA GLU A 44 -14.86 -0.21 14.11
C GLU A 44 -16.13 -0.16 13.24
N LYS A 45 -16.79 0.99 13.16
CA LYS A 45 -17.98 1.22 12.31
C LYS A 45 -17.73 0.98 10.80
N ASN A 46 -16.48 1.05 10.36
CA ASN A 46 -16.06 0.83 8.96
C ASN A 46 -15.51 -0.59 8.72
N ARG A 47 -15.42 -1.45 9.74
CA ARG A 47 -14.98 -2.85 9.62
C ARG A 47 -16.11 -3.74 9.11
N ASP A 48 -16.46 -3.54 7.84
CA ASP A 48 -17.42 -4.40 7.14
C ASP A 48 -16.76 -5.70 6.63
N LYS A 49 -17.55 -6.72 6.27
CA LYS A 49 -17.05 -7.99 5.70
C LYS A 49 -16.12 -7.76 4.51
N THR A 50 -16.45 -6.79 3.67
CA THR A 50 -15.64 -6.36 2.52
C THR A 50 -14.25 -5.86 2.96
N PHE A 51 -14.17 -5.11 4.06
CA PHE A 51 -12.90 -4.60 4.59
C PHE A 51 -12.03 -5.73 5.13
N LEU A 52 -12.61 -6.70 5.85
CA LEU A 52 -11.89 -7.88 6.33
C LEU A 52 -11.38 -8.74 5.17
N MET A 53 -12.16 -8.90 4.11
CA MET A 53 -11.72 -9.62 2.91
C MET A 53 -10.53 -8.90 2.24
N LEU A 54 -10.58 -7.57 2.10
CA LEU A 54 -9.45 -6.80 1.56
C LEU A 54 -8.20 -6.88 2.43
N LEU A 55 -8.38 -6.95 3.76
CA LEU A 55 -7.28 -7.11 4.70
C LEU A 55 -6.62 -8.48 4.57
N LEU A 56 -7.42 -9.54 4.40
CA LEU A 56 -6.89 -10.87 4.11
C LEU A 56 -6.14 -10.89 2.77
N VAL A 57 -6.71 -10.28 1.72
CA VAL A 57 -6.07 -10.20 0.40
C VAL A 57 -4.74 -9.43 0.47
N SER A 58 -4.65 -8.37 1.27
CA SER A 58 -3.39 -7.62 1.42
C SER A 58 -2.34 -8.42 2.19
N ILE A 59 -2.73 -9.20 3.21
CA ILE A 59 -1.84 -10.13 3.91
C ILE A 59 -1.34 -11.22 2.96
N PHE A 60 -2.24 -11.86 2.20
CA PHE A 60 -1.86 -12.89 1.22
C PHE A 60 -0.96 -12.34 0.12
N SER A 61 -1.26 -11.15 -0.40
CA SER A 61 -0.43 -10.48 -1.41
C SER A 61 0.96 -10.17 -0.85
N SER A 62 1.05 -9.79 0.42
CA SER A 62 2.32 -9.53 1.10
C SER A 62 3.16 -10.80 1.27
N LEU A 63 2.52 -11.92 1.63
CA LEU A 63 3.18 -13.23 1.68
C LEU A 63 3.65 -13.70 0.29
N ALA A 64 2.82 -13.49 -0.74
CA ALA A 64 3.18 -13.80 -2.12
C ALA A 64 4.37 -12.96 -2.59
N SER A 65 4.42 -11.68 -2.25
CA SER A 65 5.59 -10.84 -2.53
C SER A 65 6.85 -11.35 -1.81
N ALA A 66 6.71 -11.81 -0.57
CA ALA A 66 7.85 -12.36 0.18
C ALA A 66 8.39 -13.66 -0.42
N TRP A 67 7.52 -14.46 -1.06
CA TRP A 67 7.90 -15.74 -1.66
C TRP A 67 8.40 -15.61 -3.10
N TYR A 68 7.69 -14.83 -3.93
CA TYR A 68 7.99 -14.69 -5.36
C TYR A 68 8.96 -13.55 -5.67
N GLY A 69 8.82 -12.42 -5.00
CA GLY A 69 9.65 -11.24 -5.25
C GLY A 69 9.55 -10.62 -6.65
N ASP A 70 8.57 -11.04 -7.44
CA ASP A 70 8.36 -10.54 -8.80
C ASP A 70 7.61 -9.19 -8.85
N PHE A 71 7.78 -8.49 -9.97
CA PHE A 71 7.09 -7.22 -10.24
C PHE A 71 5.55 -7.35 -10.16
N ILE A 72 5.00 -8.49 -10.57
CA ILE A 72 3.55 -8.76 -10.51
C ILE A 72 3.08 -8.80 -9.05
N SER A 73 3.86 -9.44 -8.17
CA SER A 73 3.58 -9.51 -6.74
C SER A 73 3.67 -8.15 -6.07
N PHE A 74 4.60 -7.28 -6.52
CA PHE A 74 4.64 -5.88 -6.08
C PHE A 74 3.35 -5.12 -6.43
N VAL A 75 2.89 -5.23 -7.68
CA VAL A 75 1.64 -4.59 -8.12
C VAL A 75 0.44 -5.11 -7.31
N ALA A 76 0.42 -6.40 -6.98
CA ALA A 76 -0.62 -7.00 -6.13
C ALA A 76 -0.64 -6.41 -4.70
N VAL A 77 0.53 -6.28 -4.07
CA VAL A 77 0.65 -5.63 -2.74
C VAL A 77 0.21 -4.17 -2.80
N PHE A 78 0.68 -3.42 -3.80
CA PHE A 78 0.35 -2.01 -3.96
C PHE A 78 -1.16 -1.80 -4.18
N SER A 79 -1.75 -2.60 -5.07
CA SER A 79 -3.18 -2.55 -5.38
C SER A 79 -4.04 -2.89 -4.15
N SER A 80 -3.77 -4.02 -3.50
CA SER A 80 -4.53 -4.46 -2.32
C SER A 80 -4.50 -3.43 -1.18
N LEU A 81 -3.34 -2.83 -0.89
CA LEU A 81 -3.20 -1.78 0.11
C LEU A 81 -3.97 -0.50 -0.26
N LEU A 82 -3.95 -0.10 -1.54
CA LEU A 82 -4.73 1.05 -2.00
C LEU A 82 -6.23 0.84 -1.79
N PHE A 83 -6.76 -0.31 -2.21
CA PHE A 83 -8.17 -0.65 -2.01
C PHE A 83 -8.53 -0.71 -0.51
N LEU A 84 -7.68 -1.31 0.31
CA LEU A 84 -7.87 -1.41 1.76
C LEU A 84 -7.94 -0.03 2.42
N ARG A 85 -6.99 0.86 2.08
CA ARG A 85 -6.94 2.23 2.61
C ARG A 85 -8.12 3.08 2.12
N PHE A 86 -8.53 2.91 0.87
CA PHE A 86 -9.67 3.62 0.32
C PHE A 86 -10.97 3.23 1.03
N LYS A 87 -11.17 1.93 1.30
CA LYS A 87 -12.34 1.42 2.04
C LYS A 87 -12.32 1.83 3.51
N SER A 88 -11.15 1.86 4.14
CA SER A 88 -10.97 2.35 5.52
C SER A 88 -11.50 3.77 5.71
N LYS A 89 -11.20 4.67 4.76
CA LYS A 89 -11.58 6.08 4.80
C LYS A 89 -13.02 6.33 4.37
N ASN A 90 -13.56 5.50 3.46
CA ASN A 90 -14.88 5.68 2.87
C ASN A 90 -15.75 4.42 3.00
N ARG A 91 -16.67 4.41 3.96
CA ARG A 91 -17.54 3.26 4.29
C ARG A 91 -18.39 2.76 3.11
N ASN A 92 -19.00 3.68 2.35
CA ASN A 92 -20.05 3.40 1.36
C ASN A 92 -19.62 3.47 -0.12
N LEU A 93 -18.34 3.69 -0.44
CA LEU A 93 -17.94 3.79 -1.85
C LEU A 93 -17.98 2.43 -2.54
N LYS A 94 -18.60 2.41 -3.73
CA LYS A 94 -18.57 1.27 -4.65
C LYS A 94 -17.14 1.03 -5.08
N MET A 95 -16.68 -0.22 -5.04
CA MET A 95 -15.32 -0.63 -5.44
C MET A 95 -14.95 -0.17 -6.87
N LEU A 96 -15.96 0.04 -7.72
CA LEU A 96 -15.83 0.65 -9.04
C LEU A 96 -15.13 2.02 -9.04
N PHE A 97 -15.34 2.86 -8.01
CA PHE A 97 -14.68 4.18 -7.92
C PHE A 97 -13.21 4.08 -7.50
N ALA A 98 -12.77 2.94 -6.97
CA ALA A 98 -11.37 2.76 -6.64
C ALA A 98 -10.51 2.45 -7.88
N ILE A 99 -11.10 2.02 -9.01
CA ILE A 99 -10.37 1.81 -10.28
C ILE A 99 -9.84 3.13 -10.86
N PRO A 100 -10.66 4.20 -11.05
CA PRO A 100 -10.14 5.50 -11.46
C PRO A 100 -9.10 6.07 -10.49
N VAL A 101 -9.33 5.92 -9.18
CA VAL A 101 -8.39 6.40 -8.16
C VAL A 101 -7.06 5.66 -8.25
N TRP A 102 -7.07 4.37 -8.53
CA TRP A 102 -5.87 3.56 -8.75
C TRP A 102 -5.09 4.07 -9.97
N PHE A 103 -5.78 4.33 -11.09
CA PHE A 103 -5.15 4.85 -12.30
C PHE A 103 -4.55 6.24 -12.10
N VAL A 104 -5.28 7.14 -11.42
CA VAL A 104 -4.79 8.48 -11.08
C VAL A 104 -3.62 8.40 -10.10
N ALA A 105 -3.64 7.50 -9.11
CA ALA A 105 -2.53 7.34 -8.18
C ALA A 105 -1.25 6.90 -8.88
N ILE A 106 -1.35 5.99 -9.86
CA ILE A 106 -0.21 5.57 -10.68
C ILE A 106 0.28 6.73 -11.55
N ALA A 107 -0.62 7.43 -12.25
CA ALA A 107 -0.26 8.57 -13.09
C ALA A 107 0.40 9.69 -12.27
N THR A 108 -0.13 9.98 -11.07
CA THR A 108 0.43 10.97 -10.16
C THR A 108 1.79 10.52 -9.63
N PHE A 109 1.95 9.25 -9.28
CA PHE A 109 3.24 8.70 -8.87
C PHE A 109 4.29 8.84 -9.97
N PHE A 110 3.96 8.49 -11.22
CA PHE A 110 4.87 8.68 -12.35
C PHE A 110 5.19 10.15 -12.59
N HIS A 111 4.17 11.01 -12.59
CA HIS A 111 4.35 12.45 -12.72
C HIS A 111 5.29 13.00 -11.63
N ASP A 112 5.07 12.65 -10.37
CA ASP A 112 5.87 13.11 -9.24
C ASP A 112 7.28 12.49 -9.24
N PHE A 113 7.43 11.25 -9.67
CA PHE A 113 8.72 10.58 -9.83
C PHE A 113 9.58 11.23 -10.92
N PHE A 114 8.96 11.64 -12.04
CA PHE A 114 9.64 12.28 -13.15
C PHE A 114 9.77 13.80 -13.01
N GLN A 115 9.13 14.42 -12.01
CA GLN A 115 9.50 15.77 -11.57
C GLN A 115 10.83 15.76 -10.82
N PHE A 116 11.91 15.48 -11.56
CA PHE A 116 13.26 15.87 -11.16
C PHE A 116 13.29 17.40 -11.17
N LYS A 117 13.10 18.00 -9.99
CA LYS A 117 13.32 19.44 -9.81
C LYS A 117 14.70 19.79 -10.37
N LYS A 118 14.70 20.69 -11.35
CA LYS A 118 15.89 21.39 -11.83
C LYS A 118 16.44 22.29 -10.72
#